data_AF-A0A947K3M3-F1
#
_entry.id   AF-A0A947K3M3-F1
#
_cell.length_a   1.000
_cell.length_b   1.000
_cell.length_c   1.000
_cell.angle_alpha   90.00
_cell.angle_beta   90.00
_cell.angle_gamma   90.00
#
_symmetry.space_group_name_H-M   'P 1'
#
loop_
_entity.id
_entity.type
_entity.pdbx_description
1 polymer ?
#
loop_
_entity_poly.entity_id
_entity_poly.type
_entity_poly.pdbx_seq_one_letter_code
_entity_poly.pdbx_strand_id
1 'polypeptide(L)'
;MLLKLAFRNIFRHFTRTFLTFLAIALGLALLIIIDSMLTGIDQESFDRIINYETGHIKIFDRGYREDEENLPLDKSIEDPSKIVAKIAK
;
A
#
# COMPACT_ATOMS: atom_id res chain seq x y z
N MET A 1 -9.81 -34.46 -30.43
CA MET A 1 -8.77 -34.53 -31.49
C MET A 1 -8.09 -33.18 -31.75
N LEU A 2 -8.84 -32.07 -31.85
CA LEU A 2 -8.31 -30.74 -32.21
C LEU A 2 -7.26 -30.18 -31.23
N LEU A 3 -7.49 -30.29 -29.91
CA LEU A 3 -6.54 -29.82 -28.88
C LEU A 3 -5.15 -30.49 -29.00
N LYS A 4 -5.11 -31.80 -29.28
CA LYS A 4 -3.87 -32.56 -29.46
C LYS A 4 -3.12 -32.14 -30.73
N LEU A 5 -3.87 -31.76 -31.78
CA LEU A 5 -3.31 -31.25 -33.02
C LEU A 5 -2.72 -29.83 -32.83
N ALA A 6 -3.45 -28.96 -32.13
CA ALA A 6 -3.04 -27.59 -31.83
C ALA A 6 -1.75 -27.55 -30.98
N PHE A 7 -1.68 -28.33 -29.89
CA PHE A 7 -0.46 -28.44 -29.09
C PHE A 7 0.72 -28.95 -29.91
N ARG A 8 0.52 -29.98 -30.74
CA ARG A 8 1.59 -30.52 -31.58
C ARG A 8 2.06 -29.53 -32.65
N ASN A 9 1.17 -28.65 -33.12
CA ASN A 9 1.51 -27.56 -34.02
C ASN A 9 2.40 -26.50 -33.35
N ILE A 10 2.06 -26.12 -32.11
CA ILE A 10 2.85 -25.18 -31.29
C ILE A 10 4.25 -25.74 -31.02
N PHE A 11 4.35 -27.01 -30.62
CA PHE A 11 5.63 -27.67 -30.35
C PHE A 11 6.53 -27.78 -31.59
N ARG A 12 5.95 -27.85 -32.80
CA ARG A 12 6.71 -27.93 -34.07
C ARG A 12 7.25 -26.58 -34.54
N HIS A 13 6.59 -25.47 -34.18
CA HIS A 13 7.01 -24.11 -34.54
C HIS A 13 7.31 -23.25 -33.30
N PHE A 14 8.02 -23.83 -32.34
CA PHE A 14 8.20 -23.29 -30.99
C PHE A 14 8.83 -21.89 -30.95
N THR A 15 9.78 -21.59 -31.85
CA THR A 15 10.47 -20.29 -31.88
C THR A 15 9.53 -19.10 -32.15
N ARG A 16 8.62 -19.21 -33.12
CA ARG A 16 7.70 -18.11 -33.46
C ARG A 16 6.59 -17.98 -32.43
N THR A 17 6.04 -19.10 -31.96
CA THR A 17 4.97 -19.08 -30.95
C THR A 17 5.50 -18.62 -29.59
N PHE A 18 6.74 -18.94 -29.25
CA PHE A 18 7.36 -18.49 -27.99
C PHE A 18 7.56 -16.97 -27.97
N LEU A 19 7.99 -16.36 -29.08
CA LEU A 19 8.19 -14.90 -29.14
C LEU A 19 6.89 -14.13 -28.90
N THR A 20 5.79 -14.55 -29.52
CA THR A 20 4.48 -13.92 -29.32
C THR A 20 3.92 -14.18 -27.92
N PHE A 21 4.09 -15.40 -27.40
CA PHE A 21 3.71 -15.73 -26.03
C PHE A 21 4.47 -14.86 -25.02
N LEU A 22 5.79 -14.71 -25.20
CA LEU A 22 6.63 -13.92 -24.32
C LEU A 22 6.24 -12.44 -24.32
N ALA A 23 5.94 -11.86 -25.49
CA ALA A 23 5.48 -10.48 -25.58
C ALA A 23 4.19 -10.24 -24.76
N ILE A 24 3.22 -11.15 -24.88
CA ILE A 24 1.96 -11.08 -24.11
C ILE A 24 2.22 -11.30 -22.62
N ALA A 25 3.02 -12.32 -22.28
CA ALA A 25 3.32 -12.68 -20.89
C ALA A 25 4.04 -11.53 -20.15
N LEU A 26 5.01 -10.89 -20.78
CA LEU A 26 5.72 -9.74 -20.19
C LEU A 26 4.78 -8.55 -19.99
N GLY A 27 3.90 -8.26 -20.95
CA GLY A 27 2.90 -7.20 -20.82
C GLY A 27 1.94 -7.45 -19.65
N LEU A 28 1.44 -8.67 -19.54
CA LEU A 28 0.56 -9.06 -18.42
C LEU A 28 1.29 -9.06 -17.08
N ALA A 29 2.54 -9.52 -17.04
CA ALA A 29 3.33 -9.50 -15.81
C ALA A 29 3.51 -8.07 -15.27
N LEU A 30 3.83 -7.12 -16.14
CA LEU A 30 3.94 -5.71 -15.77
C LEU A 30 2.62 -5.12 -15.28
N LEU A 31 1.51 -5.43 -15.95
CA LEU A 31 0.17 -5.00 -15.52
C LEU A 31 -0.17 -5.54 -14.13
N ILE A 32 0.06 -6.82 -13.87
CA ILE A 32 -0.21 -7.46 -12.57
C ILE A 32 0.65 -6.83 -11.47
N ILE A 33 1.93 -6.55 -11.75
CA ILE A 33 2.83 -5.91 -10.78
C ILE A 33 2.29 -4.53 -10.39
N ILE A 34 1.96 -3.69 -11.37
CA ILE A 34 1.46 -2.33 -11.13
C ILE A 34 0.14 -2.38 -10.35
N ASP A 35 -0.79 -3.22 -10.78
CA ASP A 35 -2.10 -3.39 -10.13
C ASP A 35 -1.97 -3.86 -8.67
N SER A 36 -1.10 -4.84 -8.42
CA SER A 36 -0.81 -5.34 -7.07
C SER A 36 -0.16 -4.28 -6.20
N MET A 37 0.77 -3.49 -6.76
CA MET A 37 1.41 -2.39 -6.04
C MET A 37 0.40 -1.30 -5.66
N LEU A 38 -0.45 -0.89 -6.59
CA LEU A 38 -1.49 0.12 -6.33
C LEU A 38 -2.46 -0.37 -5.24
N THR A 39 -2.93 -1.61 -5.35
CA THR A 39 -3.80 -2.22 -4.34
C THR A 39 -3.13 -2.30 -2.96
N GLY A 40 -1.83 -2.64 -2.92
CA GLY A 40 -1.06 -2.65 -1.68
C GLY A 40 -0.90 -1.26 -1.07
N ILE A 41 -0.66 -0.24 -1.89
CA ILE A 41 -0.56 1.16 -1.45
C ILE A 41 -1.89 1.64 -0.89
N ASP A 42 -3.01 1.33 -1.54
CA ASP A 42 -4.34 1.73 -1.06
C ASP A 42 -4.62 1.15 0.33
N GLN A 43 -4.36 -0.14 0.53
CA GLN A 43 -4.55 -0.80 1.83
C GLN A 43 -3.61 -0.21 2.90
N GLU A 44 -2.33 -0.05 2.58
CA GLU A 44 -1.39 0.59 3.51
C GLU A 44 -1.76 2.04 3.83
N SER A 45 -2.33 2.77 2.87
CA SER A 45 -2.71 4.17 3.07
C SER A 45 -3.83 4.30 4.10
N PHE A 46 -4.86 3.45 4.03
CA PHE A 46 -5.92 3.45 5.04
C PHE A 46 -5.39 3.09 6.43
N ASP A 47 -4.53 2.07 6.52
CA ASP A 47 -3.94 1.67 7.80
C ASP A 47 -2.99 2.74 8.36
N ARG A 48 -2.24 3.44 7.51
CA ARG A 48 -1.36 4.54 7.91
C ARG A 48 -2.15 5.78 8.37
N ILE A 49 -3.22 6.15 7.68
CA ILE A 49 -4.07 7.29 8.09
C ILE A 49 -4.65 7.05 9.49
N ILE A 50 -5.11 5.83 9.76
CA ILE A 50 -5.65 5.45 11.07
C ILE A 50 -4.55 5.45 12.14
N ASN A 51 -3.41 4.83 11.87
CA ASN A 51 -2.38 4.64 12.89
C ASN A 51 -1.49 5.88 13.14
N TYR A 52 -1.20 6.69 12.12
CA TYR A 52 -0.22 7.79 12.21
C TYR A 52 -0.85 9.19 12.13
N GLU A 53 -1.84 9.41 11.26
CA GLU A 53 -2.43 10.74 11.07
C GLU A 53 -3.56 11.06 12.04
N THR A 54 -4.25 10.06 12.58
CA THR A 54 -5.36 10.32 13.50
C THR A 54 -5.13 9.68 14.85
N GLY A 55 -4.52 8.50 14.90
CA GLY A 55 -4.56 7.67 16.11
C GLY A 55 -6.03 7.38 16.50
N HIS A 56 -6.31 6.35 17.29
CA HIS A 56 -7.70 6.20 17.77
C HIS A 56 -8.15 7.38 18.63
N ILE A 57 -7.20 8.01 19.34
CA ILE A 57 -7.39 9.23 20.13
C ILE A 57 -6.09 10.05 20.06
N LYS A 58 -6.17 11.32 19.63
CA LYS A 58 -5.08 12.30 19.71
C LYS A 58 -5.39 13.36 20.77
N ILE A 59 -4.39 13.66 21.60
CA ILE A 59 -4.49 14.65 22.68
C ILE A 59 -3.47 15.73 22.40
N PHE A 60 -3.93 16.96 22.36
CA PHE A 60 -3.11 18.14 22.13
C PHE A 60 -3.33 19.14 23.26
N ASP A 61 -2.30 19.92 23.56
CA ASP A 61 -2.45 21.05 24.47
C ASP A 61 -3.31 22.16 23.82
N ARG A 62 -3.95 22.99 24.65
CA ARG A 62 -4.84 24.06 24.16
C ARG A 62 -4.05 25.02 23.28
N GLY A 63 -4.56 25.28 22.08
CA GLY A 63 -3.91 26.18 21.11
C GLY A 63 -2.76 25.56 20.32
N TYR A 64 -2.46 24.27 20.50
CA TYR A 64 -1.50 23.54 19.65
C TYR A 64 -2.02 23.39 18.21
N ARG A 65 -3.32 23.10 18.05
CA ARG A 65 -3.96 22.89 16.73
C ARG A 65 -3.95 24.12 15.82
N GLU A 66 -3.91 25.33 16.39
CA GLU A 66 -3.87 26.58 15.63
C GLU A 66 -2.48 26.89 15.07
N ASP A 67 -1.45 26.24 15.60
CA ASP A 67 -0.03 26.52 15.33
C ASP A 67 0.72 25.24 14.91
N GLU A 68 -0.02 24.19 14.56
CA GLU A 68 0.50 22.84 14.30
C GLU A 68 1.55 22.83 13.18
N GLU A 69 1.39 23.71 12.18
CA GLU A 69 2.35 23.89 11.07
C GLU A 69 3.75 24.34 11.53
N ASN A 70 3.84 25.04 12.66
CA ASN A 70 5.10 25.58 13.18
C ASN A 70 5.83 24.64 14.15
N LEU A 71 5.26 23.46 14.45
CA LEU A 71 5.78 22.50 15.43
C LEU A 71 6.21 23.18 16.76
N PRO A 72 5.31 23.92 17.43
CA PRO A 72 5.62 24.72 18.62
C PRO A 72 6.11 23.86 19.77
N LEU A 73 7.38 24.01 20.14
CA LEU A 73 8.01 23.27 21.25
C LEU A 73 7.59 23.79 22.63
N ASP A 74 7.00 24.99 22.68
CA ASP A 74 6.45 25.65 23.87
C ASP A 74 5.08 25.12 24.29
N LYS A 75 4.38 24.42 23.38
CA LYS A 75 3.06 23.80 23.62
C LYS A 75 3.18 22.28 23.79
N SER A 76 4.24 21.84 24.47
CA SER A 76 4.53 20.44 24.73
C SER A 76 3.90 19.95 26.03
N ILE A 77 3.37 18.73 26.03
CA ILE A 77 2.81 18.10 27.22
C ILE A 77 3.95 17.68 28.15
N GLU A 78 4.12 18.38 29.28
CA GLU A 78 5.22 18.14 30.24
C GLU A 78 5.19 16.74 30.88
N ASP A 79 4.01 16.17 31.15
CA ASP A 79 3.88 14.84 31.76
C ASP A 79 2.86 13.95 31.02
N PRO A 80 3.28 13.29 29.92
CA PRO A 80 2.41 12.40 29.16
C PRO A 80 1.93 11.19 29.98
N SER A 81 2.74 10.73 30.94
CA SER A 81 2.51 9.51 31.71
C SER A 81 1.26 9.60 32.58
N LYS A 82 1.02 10.77 33.20
CA LYS A 82 -0.18 11.02 34.01
C LYS A 82 -1.47 11.05 33.18
N ILE A 83 -1.41 11.52 31.94
CA ILE A 83 -2.57 11.62 31.05
C ILE A 83 -2.95 10.22 30.55
N VAL A 84 -1.97 9.41 30.15
CA VAL A 84 -2.20 8.02 29.71
C VAL A 84 -2.81 7.18 30.85
N ALA A 85 -2.30 7.31 32.08
CA ALA A 85 -2.83 6.61 33.25
C ALA A 85 -4.28 6.97 33.59
N LYS A 86 -4.74 8.17 33.21
CA LYS A 86 -6.12 8.65 33.44
C LYS A 86 -7.11 8.15 32.39
N ILE A 87 -6.62 7.76 31.22
CA ILE A 87 -7.42 7.27 30.08
C ILE A 87 -7.50 5.74 30.06
N ALA A 88 -6.49 5.07 30.60
CA ALA A 88 -6.44 3.61 30.71
C ALA A 88 -7.32 3.02 31.83
N LYS A 89 -8.16 3.84 32.48
CA LYS A 89 -9.06 3.45 33.58
C LYS A 89 -10.52 3.57 33.14
#